data_AF-A0A9E4Z541-F1
#
_entry.id   AF-A0A9E4Z541-F1
#
_cell.length_a   1.000
_cell.length_b   1.000
_cell.length_c   1.000
_cell.angle_alpha   90.00
_cell.angle_beta   90.00
_cell.angle_gamma   90.00
#
_symmetry.space_group_name_H-M   'P 1'
#
loop_
_entity.id
_entity.type
_entity.pdbx_description
1 polymer ?
#
loop_
_entity_poly.entity_id
_entity_poly.type
_entity_poly.pdbx_seq_one_letter_code
_entity_poly.pdbx_strand_id
1 'polypeptide(L)'
;IIDAMVDNGTWIIGDPDDCIAGIRRLEERSGGFGGFMVQTVDWAPREQVLHSFELLARYVMPVFQGTTLSTAASAQWALDHREILTAGRVQAIDRAKSDYATRT
;
A
#
# COMPACT_ATOMS: atom_id res chain seq x y z
N ILE A 1 -29.39 -9.03 -7.41
CA ILE A 1 -29.04 -9.47 -6.03
C ILE A 1 -27.63 -9.01 -5.68
N ILE A 2 -26.63 -9.30 -6.52
CA ILE A 2 -25.23 -8.88 -6.31
C ILE A 2 -25.14 -7.36 -6.12
N ASP A 3 -25.65 -6.57 -7.08
CA ASP A 3 -25.58 -5.10 -7.00
C ASP A 3 -26.24 -4.57 -5.72
N ALA A 4 -27.44 -5.06 -5.38
CA ALA A 4 -28.12 -4.68 -4.14
C ALA A 4 -27.34 -5.06 -2.86
N MET A 5 -26.56 -6.15 -2.85
CA MET A 5 -25.71 -6.52 -1.69
C MET A 5 -24.48 -5.62 -1.59
N VAL A 6 -23.92 -5.21 -2.73
CA VAL A 6 -22.81 -4.26 -2.81
C VAL A 6 -23.27 -2.86 -2.40
N ASP A 7 -24.41 -2.41 -2.91
CA ASP A 7 -25.01 -1.10 -2.60
C ASP A 7 -25.35 -0.96 -1.12
N ASN A 8 -25.85 -2.03 -0.50
CA ASN A 8 -26.12 -2.06 0.95
C ASN A 8 -24.83 -2.15 1.80
N GLY A 9 -23.67 -2.35 1.17
CA GLY A 9 -22.37 -2.51 1.80
C GLY A 9 -22.23 -3.82 2.58
N THR A 10 -23.08 -4.81 2.28
CA THR A 10 -23.03 -6.14 2.91
C THR A 10 -21.90 -6.96 2.31
N TRP A 11 -21.65 -6.81 1.01
CA TRP A 11 -20.53 -7.44 0.30
C TRP A 11 -19.62 -6.40 -0.31
N ILE A 12 -18.33 -6.73 -0.37
CA ILE A 12 -17.32 -5.95 -1.07
C ILE A 12 -16.77 -6.83 -2.20
N ILE A 13 -17.01 -6.39 -3.43
CA ILE A 13 -16.63 -7.13 -4.65
C ILE A 13 -15.94 -6.13 -5.57
N GLY A 14 -14.76 -6.48 -6.06
CA GLY A 14 -13.96 -5.60 -6.91
C GLY A 14 -12.48 -5.85 -6.76
N ASP A 15 -11.69 -4.82 -7.01
CA ASP A 15 -10.24 -4.82 -6.88
C ASP A 15 -9.79 -4.41 -5.45
N PRO A 16 -8.47 -4.31 -5.16
CA PRO A 16 -8.00 -3.87 -3.86
C PRO A 16 -8.48 -2.47 -3.43
N ASP A 17 -8.66 -1.54 -4.37
CA ASP A 17 -9.09 -0.17 -4.07
C ASP A 17 -10.57 -0.16 -3.68
N ASP A 18 -11.41 -0.95 -4.37
CA ASP A 18 -12.79 -1.18 -3.98
C ASP A 18 -12.89 -1.77 -2.57
N CYS A 19 -11.98 -2.70 -2.24
CA CYS A 19 -11.89 -3.31 -0.91
C CYS A 19 -11.56 -2.27 0.17
N ILE A 20 -10.55 -1.42 -0.06
CA ILE A 20 -10.16 -0.33 0.84
C ILE A 20 -11.34 0.63 1.05
N ALA A 21 -11.99 1.06 -0.03
CA ALA A 21 -13.13 1.95 0.04
C ALA A 21 -14.30 1.34 0.82
N GLY A 22 -14.58 0.04 0.61
CA GLY A 22 -15.61 -0.70 1.33
C GLY A 22 -15.35 -0.78 2.84
N ILE A 23 -14.12 -1.10 3.24
CA ILE A 23 -13.74 -1.17 4.65
C ILE A 23 -13.85 0.21 5.33
N ARG A 24 -13.43 1.29 4.65
CA ARG A 24 -13.59 2.67 5.17
C ARG A 24 -15.06 3.05 5.38
N ARG A 25 -15.94 2.71 4.42
CA ARG A 25 -17.39 2.93 4.58
C ARG A 25 -17.95 2.16 5.77
N LEU A 26 -17.47 0.94 6.00
CA LEU A 26 -17.89 0.14 7.16
C LEU A 26 -17.43 0.78 8.48
N GLU A 27 -16.17 1.23 8.54
CA GLU A 27 -15.60 1.92 9.69
C GLU A 27 -16.39 3.19 10.04
N GLU A 28 -16.70 4.01 9.03
CA GLU A 28 -17.50 5.24 9.20
C GLU A 28 -18.91 4.93 9.71
N ARG A 29 -19.58 3.91 9.14
CA ARG A 29 -20.93 3.50 9.54
C ARG A 29 -20.98 2.91 10.95
N SER A 30 -19.96 2.19 11.38
CA SER A 30 -19.93 1.55 12.71
C SER A 30 -19.41 2.48 13.80
N GLY A 31 -18.81 3.62 13.45
CA GLY A 31 -18.06 4.46 14.38
C GLY A 31 -16.71 3.86 14.79
N GLY A 32 -16.18 2.95 13.96
CA GLY A 32 -14.95 2.19 14.21
C GLY A 32 -15.19 0.73 14.62
N PHE A 33 -14.17 -0.10 14.46
CA PHE A 33 -14.14 -1.48 14.94
C PHE A 33 -12.71 -1.89 15.33
N GLY A 34 -12.57 -2.81 16.28
CA GLY A 34 -11.26 -3.27 16.78
C GLY A 34 -10.57 -4.30 15.89
N GLY A 35 -11.29 -4.90 14.96
CA GLY A 35 -10.75 -5.89 14.03
C GLY A 35 -11.71 -6.20 12.90
N PHE A 36 -11.17 -6.60 11.75
CA PHE A 36 -11.92 -6.98 10.56
C PHE A 36 -11.72 -8.46 10.28
N MET A 37 -12.81 -9.24 10.27
CA MET A 37 -12.78 -10.66 9.94
C MET A 37 -13.29 -10.88 8.53
N VAL A 38 -12.48 -11.53 7.70
CA VAL A 38 -12.85 -11.86 6.32
C VAL A 38 -13.64 -13.17 6.32
N GLN A 39 -14.89 -13.11 5.89
CA GLN A 39 -15.69 -14.31 5.64
C GLN A 39 -15.36 -14.89 4.26
N THR A 40 -15.07 -16.18 4.20
CA THR A 40 -14.80 -16.86 2.92
C THR A 40 -16.10 -17.42 2.35
N VAL A 41 -16.33 -17.21 1.05
CA VAL A 41 -17.38 -17.90 0.30
C VAL A 41 -16.73 -18.83 -0.73
N ASP A 42 -17.21 -20.05 -0.83
CA ASP A 42 -16.69 -21.14 -1.66
C ASP A 42 -17.19 -21.08 -3.12
N TRP A 43 -17.41 -19.86 -3.62
CA TRP A 43 -18.01 -19.60 -4.94
C TRP A 43 -16.99 -19.57 -6.09
N ALA A 44 -15.69 -19.58 -5.76
CA ALA A 44 -14.62 -19.54 -6.74
C ALA A 44 -13.70 -20.77 -6.59
N PRO A 45 -13.03 -21.19 -7.66
CA PRO A 45 -11.94 -22.16 -7.59
C PRO A 45 -10.89 -21.77 -6.55
N ARG A 46 -10.23 -22.77 -5.96
CA ARG A 46 -9.27 -22.58 -4.88
C ARG A 46 -8.16 -21.58 -5.23
N GLU A 47 -7.63 -21.63 -6.45
CA GLU A 47 -6.57 -20.72 -6.87
C GLU A 47 -7.03 -19.26 -6.86
N GLN A 48 -8.28 -18.99 -7.22
CA GLN A 48 -8.82 -17.63 -7.25
C GLN A 48 -9.08 -17.10 -5.84
N VAL A 49 -9.57 -17.95 -4.94
CA VAL A 49 -9.73 -17.60 -3.52
C VAL A 49 -8.38 -17.25 -2.89
N LEU A 50 -7.34 -18.05 -3.14
CA LEU A 50 -5.99 -17.77 -2.63
C LEU A 50 -5.40 -16.50 -3.22
N HIS A 51 -5.63 -16.25 -4.52
CA HIS A 51 -5.19 -15.01 -5.15
C HIS A 51 -5.89 -13.79 -4.54
N SER A 52 -7.20 -13.87 -4.26
CA SER A 52 -7.94 -12.81 -3.55
C SER A 52 -7.34 -12.53 -2.17
N PHE A 53 -6.98 -13.57 -1.40
CA PHE A 53 -6.30 -13.41 -0.11
C PHE A 53 -4.91 -12.78 -0.24
N GLU A 54 -4.16 -13.16 -1.27
CA GLU A 54 -2.87 -12.54 -1.56
C GLU A 54 -3.03 -11.03 -1.83
N LEU A 55 -4.00 -10.65 -2.66
CA LEU A 55 -4.28 -9.25 -2.95
C LEU A 55 -4.69 -8.48 -1.70
N LEU A 56 -5.57 -9.05 -0.89
CA LEU A 56 -5.99 -8.46 0.38
C LEU A 56 -4.78 -8.24 1.31
N ALA A 57 -3.92 -9.24 1.49
CA ALA A 57 -2.78 -9.18 2.38
C ALA A 57 -1.71 -8.17 1.91
N ARG A 58 -1.44 -8.12 0.60
CA ARG A 58 -0.38 -7.26 0.03
C ARG A 58 -0.81 -5.80 -0.13
N TYR A 59 -2.06 -5.56 -0.53
CA TYR A 59 -2.48 -4.23 -0.99
C TYR A 59 -3.52 -3.57 -0.07
N VAL A 60 -4.34 -4.34 0.63
CA VAL A 60 -5.42 -3.79 1.46
C VAL A 60 -4.99 -3.63 2.91
N MET A 61 -4.54 -4.70 3.57
CA MET A 61 -4.19 -4.69 5.00
C MET A 61 -3.19 -3.59 5.40
N PRO A 62 -2.11 -3.30 4.63
CA PRO A 62 -1.13 -2.30 5.04
C PRO A 62 -1.71 -0.87 5.17
N VAL A 63 -2.75 -0.55 4.41
CA VAL A 63 -3.43 0.75 4.43
C VAL A 63 -4.08 1.02 5.80
N PHE A 64 -4.51 -0.02 6.49
CA PHE A 64 -5.19 0.08 7.79
C PHE A 64 -4.26 -0.17 8.99
N GLN A 65 -3.16 -0.91 8.79
CA GLN A 65 -2.25 -1.30 9.87
C GLN A 65 -1.10 -0.33 10.10
N GLY A 66 -0.89 0.62 9.17
CA GLY A 66 0.17 1.63 9.28
C GLY A 66 1.58 1.10 9.02
N THR A 67 1.73 -0.18 8.64
CA THR A 67 3.03 -0.85 8.45
C THR A 67 3.85 -0.27 7.31
N THR A 68 3.22 0.39 6.33
CA THR A 68 3.87 1.00 5.17
C THR A 68 4.04 2.52 5.28
N LEU A 69 3.49 3.16 6.32
CA LEU A 69 3.46 4.63 6.42
C LEU A 69 4.86 5.25 6.42
N SER A 70 5.78 4.68 7.19
CA SER A 70 7.16 5.18 7.28
C SER A 70 7.89 5.07 5.94
N THR A 71 7.76 3.93 5.27
CA THR A 71 8.39 3.68 3.97
C THR A 71 7.81 4.60 2.88
N ALA A 72 6.49 4.77 2.84
CA ALA A 72 5.82 5.65 1.89
C ALA A 72 6.22 7.13 2.12
N ALA A 73 6.25 7.58 3.38
CA ALA A 73 6.69 8.93 3.73
C ALA A 73 8.15 9.18 3.35
N SER A 74 9.04 8.21 3.61
CA SER A 74 10.45 8.28 3.22
C SER A 74 10.63 8.36 1.70
N ALA A 75 9.89 7.53 0.96
CA ALA A 75 9.90 7.57 -0.51
C ALA A 75 9.43 8.94 -1.03
N GLN A 76 8.34 9.48 -0.50
CA GLN A 76 7.83 10.80 -0.87
C GLN A 76 8.86 11.90 -0.56
N TRP A 77 9.45 11.88 0.63
CA TRP A 77 10.49 12.85 1.00
C TRP A 77 11.68 12.81 0.02
N ALA A 78 12.14 11.61 -0.35
CA ALA A 78 13.23 11.45 -1.31
C ALA A 78 12.86 11.95 -2.72
N LEU A 79 11.60 11.78 -3.13
CA LEU A 79 11.09 12.32 -4.39
C LEU A 79 11.08 13.85 -4.37
N ASP A 80 10.59 14.46 -3.29
CA ASP A 80 10.51 15.91 -3.12
C ASP A 80 11.90 16.57 -3.09
N HIS A 81 12.91 15.87 -2.56
CA HIS A 81 14.29 16.37 -2.44
C HIS A 81 15.22 15.84 -3.54
N ARG A 82 14.67 15.25 -4.61
CA ARG A 82 15.45 14.57 -5.67
C ARG A 82 16.56 15.44 -6.25
N GLU A 83 16.31 16.73 -6.46
CA GLU A 83 17.29 17.65 -7.05
C GLU A 83 18.52 17.83 -6.14
N ILE A 84 18.29 18.12 -4.86
CA ILE A 84 19.35 18.30 -3.86
C ILE A 84 20.14 17.00 -3.69
N LEU A 85 19.44 15.87 -3.57
CA LEU A 85 20.05 14.55 -3.44
C LEU A 85 20.90 14.20 -4.68
N THR A 86 20.44 14.55 -5.87
CA THR A 86 21.18 14.34 -7.12
C THR A 86 22.40 15.23 -7.21
N ALA A 87 22.28 16.51 -6.86
CA ALA A 87 23.41 17.44 -6.83
C ALA A 87 24.49 17.00 -5.83
N GLY A 88 24.08 16.59 -4.62
CA GLY A 88 24.99 16.05 -3.60
C GLY A 88 25.68 14.77 -4.07
N ARG A 89 24.97 13.88 -4.77
CA ARG A 89 25.56 12.67 -5.38
C ARG A 89 26.65 13.01 -6.38
N VAL A 90 26.43 13.99 -7.27
CA VAL A 90 27.44 14.42 -8.25
C VAL A 90 28.68 14.96 -7.54
N GLN A 91 28.50 15.87 -6.58
CA GLN A 91 29.61 16.44 -5.82
C GLN A 91 30.43 15.37 -5.07
N ALA A 92 29.77 14.39 -4.47
CA ALA A 92 30.44 13.29 -3.77
C ALA A 92 31.29 12.44 -4.71
N ILE A 93 30.80 12.17 -5.93
CA ILE A 93 31.54 11.44 -6.96
C ILE A 93 32.78 12.23 -7.39
N ASP A 94 32.62 13.54 -7.64
CA ASP A 94 33.73 14.37 -8.11
C ASP A 94 34.81 14.51 -7.03
N ARG A 95 34.41 14.70 -5.77
CA ARG A 95 35.35 14.67 -4.65
C ARG A 95 36.11 13.34 -4.56
N ALA A 96 35.41 12.22 -4.66
CA ALA A 96 36.05 10.90 -4.60
C ALA A 96 37.08 10.69 -5.73
N LYS A 97 36.80 11.21 -6.94
CA LYS A 97 37.77 11.19 -8.06
C LYS A 97 39.00 12.05 -7.75
N SER A 98 38.79 13.26 -7.23
CA SER A 98 39.88 14.16 -6.85
C SER A 98 40.76 13.56 -5.76
N ASP A 99 40.17 13.03 -4.70
CA ASP A 99 40.88 12.40 -3.57
C ASP A 99 41.70 11.17 -4.00
N TYR A 100 41.22 10.42 -5.00
CA TYR A 100 41.98 9.31 -5.59
C TYR A 100 43.18 9.80 -6.41
N ALA A 101 42.99 10.85 -7.22
CA ALA A 101 44.04 11.40 -8.07
C ALA A 101 45.21 12.01 -7.28
N THR A 102 44.94 12.62 -6.12
CA THR A 102 45.98 13.19 -5.22
C THR A 102 46.64 12.17 -4.29
N ARG A 103 46.25 10.88 -4.35
CA ARG A 103 46.79 9.80 -3.51
C ARG A 103 48.04 9.12 -4.10
N THR A 104 48.59 9.65 -5.19
CA THR A 104 49.86 9.25 -5.82
C THR A 104 50.91 10.30 -5.50
#